data_AF-A0A4V0XNY6-F1
#
_entry.id   AF-A0A4V0XNY6-F1
#
_cell.length_a   1.000
_cell.length_b   1.000
_cell.length_c   1.000
_cell.angle_alpha   90.00
_cell.angle_beta   90.00
_cell.angle_gamma   90.00
#
_symmetry.space_group_name_H-M   'P 1'
#
loop_
_entity.id
_entity.type
_entity.pdbx_description
1 polymer ?
#
loop_
_entity_poly.entity_id
_entity_poly.type
_entity_poly.pdbx_seq_one_letter_code
_entity_poly.pdbx_strand_id
1 'polypeptide(L)'
;MIRMISLLLCSLVFGGEPAPATRVAVQAPAVPAPPTAVPASPAMPMAPAVRQAVDRGLAYLVQVQQPDGTFPAKWDAKSYPATMTALAGLALLASGSTPQEGPYAAPLRQGMQWLIRRSETHPDGLIAGEDEQRCTYGHGFAMLFLAQCAGMELTKDDAPRVRRALERAIALVARGQSPQGGWLYSPLQYADEGSTTACVLQGLRACRNVGIKVPAETIDRAAGYLRLTQNPDGGIAYSAVHRGASRPALAAAALACWASLGHYDRKAGGDGPEADSVARLWRYLKTAAKDEDVKGHYFYHHFYLSQATWVLGGKDWDDYLKAMSRDLLARQAANGTWAGDDVGPTYGTAIACLILQLPLGHLPFAQR
;
A
#
# COMPACT_ATOMS: atom_id res chain seq x y z
N MET A 1 -36.46 -3.97 43.48
CA MET A 1 -36.68 -3.13 44.68
C MET A 1 -35.44 -2.26 44.83
N ILE A 2 -35.42 -0.92 44.83
CA ILE A 2 -36.42 0.14 44.99
C ILE A 2 -35.83 1.42 44.36
N ARG A 3 -36.63 2.05 43.49
CA ARG A 3 -36.90 3.50 43.22
C ARG A 3 -35.75 4.51 43.02
N MET A 4 -35.71 5.30 41.94
CA MET A 4 -36.64 6.34 41.39
C MET A 4 -36.61 7.71 42.13
N ILE A 5 -36.29 8.76 41.34
CA ILE A 5 -37.00 10.05 41.15
C ILE A 5 -36.77 11.23 42.12
N SER A 6 -36.34 12.37 41.55
CA SER A 6 -37.02 13.71 41.49
C SER A 6 -36.02 14.77 40.98
N LEU A 7 -36.13 15.47 39.83
CA LEU A 7 -37.12 16.46 39.34
C LEU A 7 -37.31 17.67 40.28
N LEU A 8 -36.76 18.85 39.96
CA LEU A 8 -37.49 20.02 39.42
C LEU A 8 -36.66 21.33 39.39
N LEU A 9 -37.07 22.16 38.44
CA LEU A 9 -36.62 23.51 38.07
C LEU A 9 -36.61 24.53 39.22
N CYS A 10 -35.76 25.56 39.10
CA CYS A 10 -36.21 26.93 39.31
C CYS A 10 -35.40 27.94 38.48
N SER A 11 -36.14 28.77 37.76
CA SER A 11 -35.72 29.80 36.82
C SER A 11 -35.31 31.07 37.58
N LEU A 12 -34.24 31.75 37.15
CA LEU A 12 -34.09 33.18 37.37
C LEU A 12 -33.62 33.85 36.07
N VAL A 13 -34.54 34.66 35.55
CA VAL A 13 -34.39 35.56 34.42
C VAL A 13 -33.52 36.74 34.87
N PHE A 14 -32.44 37.01 34.14
CA PHE A 14 -31.88 38.35 34.05
C PHE A 14 -31.70 38.69 32.58
N GLY A 15 -32.50 39.67 32.14
CA GLY A 15 -32.39 40.28 30.83
C GLY A 15 -31.16 41.19 30.78
N GLY A 16 -30.35 40.99 29.74
CA GLY A 16 -29.36 41.93 29.25
C GLY A 16 -29.26 41.69 27.75
N GLU A 17 -29.56 42.71 26.95
CA GLU A 17 -29.38 42.66 25.50
C GLU A 17 -27.91 42.35 25.15
N PRO A 18 -27.63 41.38 24.27
CA PRO A 18 -26.28 41.20 23.78
C PRO A 18 -25.96 42.32 22.77
N ALA A 19 -24.85 43.02 23.00
CA ALA A 19 -24.25 43.95 22.05
C ALA A 19 -23.99 43.26 20.69
N PRO A 20 -24.04 43.98 19.55
CA PRO A 20 -23.86 43.40 18.23
C PRO A 20 -22.44 42.82 18.10
N ALA A 21 -22.35 41.50 18.00
CA ALA A 21 -21.10 40.81 17.73
C ALA A 21 -20.63 41.16 16.31
N THR A 22 -19.53 41.91 16.22
CA THR A 22 -18.80 42.16 14.97
C THR A 22 -18.34 40.81 14.41
N ARG A 23 -18.97 40.35 13.32
CA ARG A 23 -18.52 39.15 12.59
C ARG A 23 -17.16 39.43 11.97
N VAL A 24 -16.10 39.00 12.64
CA VAL A 24 -14.81 38.80 11.99
C VAL A 24 -14.97 37.60 11.05
N ALA A 25 -14.93 37.85 9.75
CA ALA A 25 -14.89 36.79 8.75
C ALA A 25 -13.59 36.01 8.95
N VAL A 26 -13.67 34.86 9.61
CA VAL A 26 -12.58 33.88 9.62
C VAL A 26 -12.52 33.28 8.23
N GLN A 27 -11.60 33.78 7.43
CA GLN A 27 -11.30 33.25 6.11
C GLN A 27 -10.73 31.85 6.32
N ALA A 28 -11.49 30.82 5.91
CA ALA A 28 -11.02 29.45 5.96
C ALA A 28 -9.71 29.35 5.16
N PRO A 29 -8.67 28.67 5.69
CA PRO A 29 -7.42 28.49 4.94
C PRO A 29 -7.75 27.79 3.62
N ALA A 30 -7.23 28.35 2.53
CA ALA A 30 -7.39 27.78 1.20
C ALA A 30 -6.91 26.33 1.20
N VAL A 31 -7.78 25.40 0.83
CA VAL A 31 -7.39 24.02 0.56
C VAL A 31 -6.40 24.08 -0.60
N PRO A 32 -5.15 23.61 -0.44
CA PRO A 32 -4.19 23.63 -1.53
C PRO A 32 -4.76 22.81 -2.70
N ALA A 33 -4.61 23.33 -3.91
CA ALA A 33 -4.97 22.63 -5.13
C ALA A 33 -4.33 21.22 -5.12
N PRO A 34 -5.02 20.20 -5.67
CA PRO A 34 -4.42 18.87 -5.81
C PRO A 34 -3.06 19.01 -6.52
N PRO A 35 -2.03 18.27 -6.07
CA PRO A 35 -0.72 18.36 -6.69
C PRO A 35 -0.87 18.14 -8.19
N THR A 36 -0.39 19.10 -8.98
CA THR A 36 -0.20 18.95 -10.42
C THR A 36 0.58 17.66 -10.65
N ALA A 37 0.09 16.81 -11.56
CA ALA A 37 0.72 15.54 -11.90
C ALA A 37 2.23 15.74 -12.06
N VAL A 38 3.02 15.07 -11.22
CA VAL A 38 4.48 15.12 -11.34
C VAL A 38 4.81 14.55 -12.73
N PRO A 39 5.63 15.23 -13.55
CA PRO A 39 5.97 14.73 -14.87
C PRO A 39 6.56 13.33 -14.76
N ALA A 40 5.98 12.38 -15.50
CA ALA A 40 6.46 11.01 -15.54
C ALA A 40 7.96 11.01 -15.86
N SER A 41 8.75 10.34 -15.02
CA SER A 41 10.18 10.13 -15.32
C SER A 41 10.30 9.42 -16.68
N PRO A 42 11.24 9.83 -17.55
CA PRO A 42 11.39 9.21 -18.86
C PRO A 42 11.64 7.71 -18.69
N ALA A 43 10.81 6.89 -19.33
CA ALA A 43 10.92 5.44 -19.27
C ALA A 43 12.32 4.99 -19.71
N MET A 44 13.02 4.25 -18.84
CA MET A 44 14.35 3.75 -19.14
C MET A 44 14.25 2.50 -20.01
N PRO A 45 15.05 2.36 -21.09
CA PRO A 45 15.02 1.17 -21.93
C PRO A 45 15.42 -0.07 -21.13
N MET A 46 14.51 -1.05 -21.07
CA MET A 46 14.71 -2.33 -20.39
C MET A 46 15.64 -3.25 -21.21
N ALA A 47 16.64 -3.83 -20.55
CA ALA A 47 17.56 -4.77 -21.20
C ALA A 47 16.82 -6.00 -21.77
N PRO A 48 17.21 -6.54 -22.95
CA PRO A 48 16.48 -7.64 -23.59
C PRO A 48 16.29 -8.88 -22.71
N ALA A 49 17.30 -9.28 -21.94
CA ALA A 49 17.21 -10.42 -21.03
C ALA A 49 16.19 -10.18 -19.90
N VAL A 50 16.12 -8.96 -19.38
CA VAL A 50 15.13 -8.56 -18.36
C VAL A 50 13.74 -8.59 -18.95
N ARG A 51 13.55 -8.02 -20.15
CA ARG A 51 12.27 -8.07 -20.87
C ARG A 51 11.79 -9.51 -21.06
N GLN A 52 12.65 -10.39 -21.56
CA GLN A 52 12.31 -11.79 -21.77
C GLN A 52 11.93 -12.50 -20.45
N ALA A 53 12.61 -12.18 -19.34
CA ALA A 53 12.29 -12.72 -18.03
C ALA A 53 10.92 -12.23 -17.53
N VAL A 54 10.62 -10.94 -17.69
CA VAL A 54 9.31 -10.35 -17.38
C VAL A 54 8.22 -11.01 -18.21
N ASP A 55 8.40 -11.12 -19.54
CA ASP A 55 7.41 -11.72 -20.44
C ASP A 55 7.05 -13.16 -20.04
N ARG A 56 8.05 -13.98 -19.68
CA ARG A 56 7.82 -15.34 -19.16
C ARG A 56 7.06 -15.34 -17.84
N GLY A 57 7.39 -14.41 -16.93
CA GLY A 57 6.72 -14.28 -15.64
C GLY A 57 5.25 -13.86 -15.77
N LEU A 58 4.97 -12.85 -16.60
CA LEU A 58 3.60 -12.40 -16.89
C LEU A 58 2.80 -13.49 -17.61
N ALA A 59 3.40 -14.20 -18.56
CA ALA A 59 2.76 -15.35 -19.23
C ALA A 59 2.36 -16.44 -18.23
N TYR A 60 3.23 -16.75 -17.26
CA TYR A 60 2.90 -17.67 -16.18
C TYR A 60 1.71 -17.15 -15.35
N LEU A 61 1.68 -15.88 -14.94
CA LEU A 61 0.59 -15.33 -14.14
C LEU A 61 -0.76 -15.48 -14.86
N VAL A 62 -0.82 -15.15 -16.15
CA VAL A 62 -2.02 -15.32 -16.97
C VAL A 62 -2.41 -16.79 -17.08
N GLN A 63 -1.43 -17.69 -17.27
CA GLN A 63 -1.69 -19.13 -17.37
C GLN A 63 -2.33 -19.73 -16.11
N VAL A 64 -1.99 -19.20 -14.93
CA VAL A 64 -2.49 -19.75 -13.65
C VAL A 64 -3.76 -19.08 -13.13
N GLN A 65 -4.21 -18.00 -13.79
CA GLN A 65 -5.46 -17.35 -13.44
C GLN A 65 -6.62 -18.34 -13.57
N GLN A 66 -7.50 -18.33 -12.58
CA GLN A 66 -8.69 -19.17 -12.55
C GLN A 66 -9.84 -18.53 -13.34
N PRO A 67 -10.84 -19.31 -13.79
CA PRO A 67 -11.97 -18.80 -14.56
C PRO A 67 -12.79 -17.70 -13.85
N ASP A 68 -12.76 -17.66 -12.52
CA ASP A 68 -13.44 -16.64 -11.72
C ASP A 68 -12.68 -15.32 -11.61
N GLY A 69 -11.45 -15.27 -12.13
CA GLY A 69 -10.54 -14.13 -12.13
C GLY A 69 -9.45 -14.17 -11.07
N THR A 70 -9.46 -15.15 -10.16
CA THR A 70 -8.47 -15.25 -9.07
C THR A 70 -7.12 -15.79 -9.52
N PHE A 71 -6.09 -15.47 -8.74
CA PHE A 71 -4.74 -16.02 -8.92
C PHE A 71 -4.37 -16.86 -7.70
N PRO A 72 -4.09 -18.18 -7.84
CA PRO A 72 -3.81 -19.05 -6.70
C PRO A 72 -2.35 -18.95 -6.25
N ALA A 73 -2.08 -19.11 -4.95
CA ALA A 73 -0.71 -19.12 -4.41
C ALA A 73 0.11 -20.40 -4.76
N LYS A 74 -0.58 -21.53 -4.99
CA LYS A 74 -0.12 -22.90 -5.35
C LYS A 74 0.49 -23.82 -4.28
N TRP A 75 1.17 -23.37 -3.21
CA TRP A 75 1.83 -24.32 -2.26
C TRP A 75 1.24 -24.39 -0.85
N ASP A 76 0.51 -23.37 -0.37
CA ASP A 76 -0.19 -23.41 0.92
C ASP A 76 -1.70 -23.13 0.76
N ALA A 77 -2.51 -24.05 1.30
CA ALA A 77 -3.97 -24.11 1.28
C ALA A 77 -4.63 -23.24 2.39
N LYS A 78 -4.01 -22.12 2.75
CA LYS A 78 -4.59 -21.03 3.58
C LYS A 78 -4.73 -19.73 2.78
N SER A 79 -5.03 -19.96 1.50
CA SER A 79 -5.46 -19.11 0.38
C SER A 79 -5.63 -17.64 0.72
N TYR A 80 -4.68 -16.80 0.29
CA TYR A 80 -4.79 -15.34 0.25
C TYR A 80 -5.22 -14.86 -1.15
N PRO A 81 -6.43 -15.20 -1.65
CA PRO A 81 -6.82 -14.96 -3.04
C PRO A 81 -6.87 -13.47 -3.37
N ALA A 82 -7.26 -12.60 -2.44
CA ALA A 82 -7.27 -11.17 -2.67
C ALA A 82 -5.85 -10.59 -2.73
N THR A 83 -4.97 -11.04 -1.85
CA THR A 83 -3.54 -10.65 -1.91
C THR A 83 -2.92 -11.06 -3.25
N MET A 84 -3.09 -12.32 -3.65
CA MET A 84 -2.49 -12.84 -4.88
C MET A 84 -3.10 -12.20 -6.12
N THR A 85 -4.41 -12.00 -6.15
CA THR A 85 -5.10 -11.35 -7.27
C THR A 85 -4.67 -9.89 -7.41
N ALA A 86 -4.54 -9.17 -6.29
CA ALA A 86 -4.07 -7.79 -6.31
C ALA A 86 -2.60 -7.68 -6.76
N LEU A 87 -1.70 -8.52 -6.25
CA LEU A 87 -0.28 -8.49 -6.64
C LEU A 87 -0.07 -8.90 -8.10
N ALA A 88 -0.75 -9.95 -8.56
CA ALA A 88 -0.71 -10.35 -9.97
C ALA A 88 -1.29 -9.26 -10.87
N GLY A 89 -2.42 -8.66 -10.47
CA GLY A 89 -3.00 -7.52 -11.16
C GLY A 89 -2.04 -6.33 -11.26
N LEU A 90 -1.37 -5.95 -10.17
CA LEU A 90 -0.35 -4.90 -10.18
C LEU A 90 0.80 -5.23 -11.14
N ALA A 91 1.27 -6.48 -11.17
CA ALA A 91 2.34 -6.92 -12.08
C ALA A 91 1.92 -6.82 -13.56
N LEU A 92 0.67 -7.14 -13.87
CA LEU A 92 0.10 -7.00 -15.21
C LEU A 92 -0.10 -5.52 -15.59
N LEU A 93 -0.55 -4.66 -14.66
CA LEU A 93 -0.64 -3.22 -14.88
C LEU A 93 0.74 -2.59 -15.17
N ALA A 94 1.79 -3.10 -14.51
CA ALA A 94 3.15 -2.61 -14.70
C ALA A 94 3.69 -2.78 -16.13
N SER A 95 3.06 -3.64 -16.94
CA SER A 95 3.38 -3.82 -18.36
C SER A 95 2.88 -2.67 -19.26
N GLY A 96 2.04 -1.78 -18.71
CA GLY A 96 1.31 -0.76 -19.47
C GLY A 96 -0.08 -1.22 -19.96
N SER A 97 -0.48 -2.47 -19.71
CA SER A 97 -1.86 -2.91 -19.92
C SER A 97 -2.80 -2.25 -18.90
N THR A 98 -4.05 -2.00 -19.30
CA THR A 98 -5.12 -1.49 -18.42
C THR A 98 -6.27 -2.48 -18.37
N PRO A 99 -7.27 -2.32 -17.49
CA PRO A 99 -8.46 -3.16 -17.54
C PRO A 99 -9.24 -3.06 -18.86
N GLN A 100 -8.98 -2.06 -19.71
CA GLN A 100 -9.65 -1.86 -21.00
C GLN A 100 -8.78 -2.21 -22.21
N GLU A 101 -7.47 -2.03 -22.12
CA GLU A 101 -6.56 -2.04 -23.27
C GLU A 101 -5.27 -2.83 -23.00
N GLY A 102 -4.64 -3.29 -24.08
CA GLY A 102 -3.39 -4.04 -24.03
C GLY A 102 -3.58 -5.56 -23.90
N PRO A 103 -2.47 -6.31 -23.99
CA PRO A 103 -2.50 -7.78 -24.06
C PRO A 103 -3.06 -8.45 -22.81
N TYR A 104 -3.03 -7.77 -21.65
CA TYR A 104 -3.49 -8.32 -20.38
C TYR A 104 -4.83 -7.74 -19.89
N ALA A 105 -5.57 -7.04 -20.77
CA ALA A 105 -6.82 -6.37 -20.39
C ALA A 105 -7.88 -7.31 -19.81
N ALA A 106 -8.08 -8.47 -20.42
CA ALA A 106 -9.06 -9.45 -19.95
C ALA A 106 -8.70 -10.01 -18.55
N PRO A 107 -7.47 -10.55 -18.33
CA PRO A 107 -7.02 -10.96 -17.00
C PRO A 107 -7.16 -9.88 -15.92
N LEU A 108 -6.75 -8.64 -16.23
CA LEU A 108 -6.84 -7.50 -15.32
C LEU A 108 -8.28 -7.20 -14.91
N ARG A 109 -9.18 -7.12 -15.90
CA ARG A 109 -10.59 -6.83 -15.69
C ARG A 109 -11.26 -7.92 -14.85
N GLN A 110 -10.95 -9.20 -15.11
CA GLN A 110 -11.51 -10.32 -14.36
C GLN A 110 -11.07 -10.28 -12.88
N GLY A 111 -9.78 -10.07 -12.61
CA GLY A 111 -9.27 -9.95 -11.24
C GLY A 111 -9.82 -8.73 -10.51
N MET A 112 -9.91 -7.57 -11.20
CA MET A 112 -10.53 -6.35 -10.67
C MET A 112 -12.00 -6.59 -10.30
N GLN A 113 -12.80 -7.14 -11.22
CA GLN A 113 -14.21 -7.39 -10.99
C GLN A 113 -14.45 -8.45 -9.91
N TRP A 114 -13.55 -9.42 -9.77
CA TRP A 114 -13.61 -10.38 -8.66
C TRP A 114 -13.44 -9.70 -7.30
N LEU A 115 -12.45 -8.82 -7.14
CA LEU A 115 -12.24 -8.05 -5.90
C LEU A 115 -13.43 -7.12 -5.58
N ILE A 116 -14.02 -6.49 -6.61
CA ILE A 116 -15.24 -5.68 -6.45
C ILE A 116 -16.39 -6.54 -5.92
N ARG A 117 -16.69 -7.67 -6.58
CA ARG A 117 -17.76 -8.59 -6.16
C ARG A 117 -17.56 -9.06 -4.73
N ARG A 118 -16.32 -9.35 -4.35
CA ARG A 118 -15.98 -9.75 -2.99
C ARG A 118 -16.26 -8.64 -1.97
N SER A 119 -15.86 -7.40 -2.26
CA SER A 119 -16.21 -6.25 -1.42
C SER A 119 -17.72 -6.03 -1.30
N GLU A 120 -18.49 -6.29 -2.36
CA GLU A 120 -19.96 -6.17 -2.35
C GLU A 120 -20.63 -7.21 -1.44
N THR A 121 -20.00 -8.38 -1.22
CA THR A 121 -20.51 -9.40 -0.29
C THR A 121 -20.26 -9.10 1.19
N HIS A 122 -19.39 -8.14 1.52
CA HIS A 122 -19.03 -7.81 2.90
C HIS A 122 -19.62 -6.47 3.30
N PRO A 123 -20.60 -6.39 4.22
CA PRO A 123 -21.31 -5.15 4.54
C PRO A 123 -20.42 -4.11 5.26
N ASP A 124 -19.36 -4.56 5.92
CA ASP A 124 -18.44 -3.74 6.73
C ASP A 124 -17.39 -2.96 5.91
N GLY A 125 -17.20 -3.32 4.64
CA GLY A 125 -16.23 -2.72 3.72
C GLY A 125 -14.98 -3.55 3.47
N LEU A 126 -14.87 -4.75 4.04
CA LEU A 126 -13.72 -5.64 3.81
C LEU A 126 -13.66 -6.09 2.34
N ILE A 127 -12.47 -6.19 1.77
CA ILE A 127 -12.27 -6.67 0.38
C ILE A 127 -11.76 -8.12 0.37
N ALA A 128 -10.84 -8.47 1.28
CA ALA A 128 -10.16 -9.76 1.25
C ALA A 128 -10.97 -10.94 1.75
N GLY A 129 -12.11 -10.71 2.42
CA GLY A 129 -12.91 -11.74 3.07
C GLY A 129 -12.26 -12.33 4.32
N GLU A 130 -13.08 -12.96 5.18
CA GLU A 130 -12.64 -13.54 6.46
C GLU A 130 -11.99 -14.92 6.31
N ASP A 131 -12.11 -15.54 5.14
CA ASP A 131 -11.44 -16.78 4.74
C ASP A 131 -9.93 -16.62 4.55
N GLU A 132 -9.42 -15.38 4.47
CA GLU A 132 -8.00 -15.08 4.62
C GLU A 132 -7.61 -14.94 6.09
N GLN A 133 -6.74 -15.81 6.60
CA GLN A 133 -6.32 -15.80 8.02
C GLN A 133 -5.76 -14.46 8.50
N ARG A 134 -5.10 -13.72 7.60
CA ARG A 134 -4.57 -12.37 7.83
C ARG A 134 -5.10 -11.41 6.76
N CYS A 135 -6.42 -11.35 6.65
CA CYS A 135 -7.16 -10.61 5.62
C CYS A 135 -6.79 -9.12 5.48
N THR A 136 -6.14 -8.52 6.47
CA THR A 136 -5.65 -7.14 6.36
C THR A 136 -4.60 -6.98 5.25
N TYR A 137 -3.78 -7.99 4.96
CA TYR A 137 -2.88 -7.96 3.80
C TYR A 137 -3.65 -7.90 2.49
N GLY A 138 -4.59 -8.83 2.29
CA GLY A 138 -5.40 -8.85 1.09
C GLY A 138 -6.20 -7.56 0.93
N HIS A 139 -6.66 -6.98 2.04
CA HIS A 139 -7.41 -5.73 2.02
C HIS A 139 -6.53 -4.56 1.56
N GLY A 140 -5.34 -4.39 2.15
CA GLY A 140 -4.43 -3.30 1.78
C GLY A 140 -3.93 -3.43 0.33
N PHE A 141 -3.54 -4.63 -0.11
CA PHE A 141 -3.13 -4.85 -1.50
C PHE A 141 -4.28 -4.69 -2.48
N ALA A 142 -5.49 -5.14 -2.14
CA ALA A 142 -6.66 -4.91 -2.97
C ALA A 142 -7.00 -3.41 -3.10
N MET A 143 -6.91 -2.65 -2.01
CA MET A 143 -7.04 -1.18 -2.06
C MET A 143 -6.01 -0.57 -3.01
N LEU A 144 -4.73 -0.98 -2.91
CA LEU A 144 -3.66 -0.51 -3.78
C LEU A 144 -3.98 -0.79 -5.26
N PHE A 145 -4.30 -2.04 -5.60
CA PHE A 145 -4.61 -2.45 -6.97
C PHE A 145 -5.86 -1.77 -7.53
N LEU A 146 -6.97 -1.79 -6.79
CA LEU A 146 -8.21 -1.14 -7.22
C LEU A 146 -8.04 0.37 -7.39
N ALA A 147 -7.24 1.01 -6.54
CA ALA A 147 -6.91 2.42 -6.71
C ALA A 147 -6.07 2.67 -7.98
N GLN A 148 -5.12 1.78 -8.34
CA GLN A 148 -4.42 1.90 -9.63
C GLN A 148 -5.39 1.79 -10.81
N CYS A 149 -6.33 0.84 -10.78
CA CYS A 149 -7.38 0.73 -11.79
C CYS A 149 -8.27 1.98 -11.85
N ALA A 150 -8.63 2.56 -10.70
CA ALA A 150 -9.46 3.77 -10.62
C ALA A 150 -8.80 5.01 -11.25
N GLY A 151 -7.46 5.04 -11.31
CA GLY A 151 -6.69 6.09 -11.98
C GLY A 151 -6.63 5.92 -13.51
N MET A 152 -7.23 4.87 -14.07
CA MET A 152 -7.27 4.56 -15.49
C MET A 152 -8.70 4.69 -16.05
N GLU A 153 -8.84 4.60 -17.37
CA GLU A 153 -10.16 4.51 -17.98
C GLU A 153 -10.84 3.19 -17.63
N LEU A 154 -12.06 3.26 -17.11
CA LEU A 154 -12.90 2.12 -16.75
C LEU A 154 -14.27 2.25 -17.42
N THR A 155 -15.03 1.13 -17.49
CA THR A 155 -16.39 1.17 -18.03
C THR A 155 -17.30 2.01 -17.14
N LYS A 156 -18.43 2.46 -17.69
CA LYS A 156 -19.47 3.16 -16.92
C LYS A 156 -20.02 2.33 -15.75
N ASP A 157 -19.94 1.01 -15.84
CA ASP A 157 -20.40 0.08 -14.80
C ASP A 157 -19.33 -0.18 -13.74
N ASP A 158 -18.07 -0.37 -14.14
CA ASP A 158 -16.98 -0.71 -13.22
C ASP A 158 -16.50 0.52 -12.42
N ALA A 159 -16.40 1.70 -13.05
CA ALA A 159 -15.91 2.92 -12.40
C ALA A 159 -16.62 3.27 -11.07
N PRO A 160 -17.98 3.35 -11.00
CA PRO A 160 -18.67 3.64 -9.75
C PRO A 160 -18.54 2.51 -8.72
N ARG A 161 -18.40 1.26 -9.15
CA ARG A 161 -18.26 0.10 -8.25
C ARG A 161 -16.88 0.05 -7.60
N VAL A 162 -15.82 0.30 -8.37
CA VAL A 162 -14.45 0.45 -7.85
C VAL A 162 -14.41 1.58 -6.80
N ARG A 163 -14.96 2.75 -7.13
CA ARG A 163 -15.00 3.89 -6.20
C ARG A 163 -15.72 3.54 -4.90
N ARG A 164 -16.90 2.91 -4.99
CA ARG A 164 -17.68 2.50 -3.81
C ARG A 164 -16.92 1.47 -2.96
N ALA A 165 -16.26 0.49 -3.57
CA ALA A 165 -15.46 -0.49 -2.85
C ALA A 165 -14.33 0.18 -2.05
N LEU A 166 -13.62 1.13 -2.68
CA LEU A 166 -12.54 1.88 -2.05
C LEU A 166 -13.03 2.80 -0.92
N GLU A 167 -14.12 3.54 -1.11
CA GLU A 167 -14.70 4.42 -0.08
C GLU A 167 -15.10 3.62 1.18
N ARG A 168 -15.67 2.42 1.00
CA ARG A 168 -16.05 1.53 2.10
C ARG A 168 -14.83 0.90 2.79
N ALA A 169 -13.83 0.50 2.01
CA ALA A 169 -12.56 -0.01 2.53
C ALA A 169 -11.85 1.04 3.41
N ILE A 170 -11.78 2.29 2.94
CA ILE A 170 -11.22 3.43 3.71
C ILE A 170 -11.96 3.60 5.04
N ALA A 171 -13.30 3.54 5.03
CA ALA A 171 -14.09 3.66 6.24
C ALA A 171 -13.82 2.52 7.24
N LEU A 172 -13.64 1.29 6.76
CA LEU A 172 -13.30 0.14 7.61
C LEU A 172 -11.93 0.33 8.28
N VAL A 173 -10.89 0.66 7.51
CA VAL A 173 -9.53 0.81 8.08
C VAL A 173 -9.44 2.01 9.01
N ALA A 174 -10.10 3.12 8.70
CA ALA A 174 -10.13 4.30 9.58
C ALA A 174 -10.79 3.97 10.93
N ARG A 175 -11.89 3.19 10.92
CA ARG A 175 -12.57 2.72 12.13
C ARG A 175 -11.73 1.71 12.93
N GLY A 176 -10.96 0.87 12.26
CA GLY A 176 -10.20 -0.23 12.87
C GLY A 176 -8.77 0.10 13.29
N GLN A 177 -8.32 1.34 13.17
CA GLN A 177 -6.95 1.74 13.50
C GLN A 177 -6.70 1.64 15.02
N SER A 178 -5.58 1.02 15.42
CA SER A 178 -5.19 0.89 16.84
C SER A 178 -4.96 2.25 17.48
N PRO A 179 -4.99 2.38 18.83
CA PRO A 179 -4.63 3.61 19.52
C PRO A 179 -3.26 4.16 19.11
N GLN A 180 -2.30 3.27 18.83
CA GLN A 180 -0.92 3.59 18.42
C GLN A 180 -0.82 4.03 16.94
N GLY A 181 -1.87 3.85 16.14
CA GLY A 181 -1.93 4.28 14.74
C GLY A 181 -1.69 3.19 13.70
N GLY A 182 -1.48 1.94 14.12
CA GLY A 182 -1.27 0.80 13.22
C GLY A 182 -2.50 -0.11 13.10
N TRP A 183 -2.31 -1.26 12.44
CA TRP A 183 -3.32 -2.30 12.27
C TRP A 183 -2.70 -3.69 12.47
N LEU A 184 -3.49 -4.67 12.92
CA LEU A 184 -3.08 -6.09 12.98
C LEU A 184 -3.74 -6.89 11.84
N TYR A 185 -3.78 -8.21 11.98
CA TYR A 185 -4.06 -9.14 10.90
C TYR A 185 -5.53 -9.17 10.45
N SER A 186 -6.47 -8.75 11.30
CA SER A 186 -7.88 -8.61 10.94
C SER A 186 -8.42 -7.21 11.29
N PRO A 187 -9.48 -6.76 10.61
CA PRO A 187 -10.15 -5.51 10.93
C PRO A 187 -10.63 -5.47 12.39
N LEU A 188 -10.72 -4.25 12.94
CA LEU A 188 -11.33 -3.98 14.25
C LEU A 188 -10.69 -4.73 15.44
N GLN A 189 -9.44 -5.20 15.31
CA GLN A 189 -8.69 -5.79 16.44
C GLN A 189 -8.09 -4.74 17.39
N TYR A 190 -7.94 -3.49 16.94
CA TYR A 190 -7.34 -2.39 17.71
C TYR A 190 -5.93 -2.68 18.24
N ALA A 191 -5.19 -3.54 17.55
CA ALA A 191 -3.78 -3.87 17.77
C ALA A 191 -2.97 -3.54 16.50
N ASP A 192 -1.64 -3.62 16.58
CA ASP A 192 -0.76 -3.21 15.50
C ASP A 192 0.46 -4.10 15.30
N GLU A 193 0.91 -4.18 14.04
CA GLU A 193 2.25 -4.60 13.65
C GLU A 193 2.70 -3.89 12.36
N GLY A 194 4.01 -3.89 12.10
CA GLY A 194 4.61 -3.07 11.04
C GLY A 194 4.20 -3.43 9.62
N SER A 195 4.05 -4.71 9.30
CA SER A 195 3.85 -5.16 7.90
C SER A 195 2.44 -4.95 7.36
N THR A 196 1.40 -5.24 8.16
CA THR A 196 0.01 -4.88 7.88
C THR A 196 -0.17 -3.37 7.84
N THR A 197 0.47 -2.63 8.77
CA THR A 197 0.38 -1.17 8.80
C THR A 197 0.96 -0.56 7.53
N ALA A 198 2.12 -1.04 7.06
CA ALA A 198 2.68 -0.59 5.79
C ALA A 198 1.76 -0.92 4.60
N CYS A 199 1.17 -2.12 4.57
CA CYS A 199 0.25 -2.54 3.51
C CYS A 199 -1.00 -1.65 3.43
N VAL A 200 -1.67 -1.41 4.57
CA VAL A 200 -2.85 -0.54 4.65
C VAL A 200 -2.50 0.90 4.28
N LEU A 201 -1.36 1.40 4.77
CA LEU A 201 -0.90 2.75 4.47
C LEU A 201 -0.64 2.94 2.96
N GLN A 202 -0.06 1.97 2.26
CA GLN A 202 0.08 2.03 0.80
C GLN A 202 -1.28 2.08 0.10
N GLY A 203 -2.24 1.25 0.50
CA GLY A 203 -3.59 1.25 -0.05
C GLY A 203 -4.32 2.58 0.14
N LEU A 204 -4.29 3.14 1.36
CA LEU A 204 -4.85 4.46 1.67
C LEU A 204 -4.26 5.56 0.79
N ARG A 205 -2.95 5.52 0.57
CA ARG A 205 -2.26 6.53 -0.19
C ARG A 205 -2.53 6.42 -1.69
N ALA A 206 -2.61 5.20 -2.21
CA ALA A 206 -3.06 4.97 -3.57
C ALA A 206 -4.47 5.54 -3.80
N CYS A 207 -5.39 5.37 -2.85
CA CYS A 207 -6.73 5.97 -2.92
C CYS A 207 -6.68 7.50 -2.98
N ARG A 208 -5.84 8.13 -2.15
CA ARG A 208 -5.66 9.59 -2.14
C ARG A 208 -5.07 10.09 -3.47
N ASN A 209 -4.13 9.36 -4.07
CA ASN A 209 -3.50 9.72 -5.35
C ASN A 209 -4.50 9.78 -6.51
N VAL A 210 -5.58 9.00 -6.44
CA VAL A 210 -6.66 9.02 -7.45
C VAL A 210 -7.87 9.86 -7.04
N GLY A 211 -7.69 10.75 -6.06
CA GLY A 211 -8.70 11.74 -5.66
C GLY A 211 -9.82 11.21 -4.75
N ILE A 212 -9.70 9.99 -4.22
CA ILE A 212 -10.66 9.46 -3.23
C ILE A 212 -10.30 10.03 -1.86
N LYS A 213 -11.30 10.56 -1.17
CA LYS A 213 -11.10 11.21 0.13
C LYS A 213 -10.69 10.19 1.19
N VAL A 214 -9.56 10.44 1.83
CA VAL A 214 -9.04 9.68 2.98
C VAL A 214 -8.94 10.63 4.18
N PRO A 215 -9.35 10.23 5.40
CA PRO A 215 -9.16 11.05 6.60
C PRO A 215 -7.67 11.31 6.83
N ALA A 216 -7.27 12.59 6.89
CA ALA A 216 -5.87 12.99 7.09
C ALA A 216 -5.30 12.42 8.40
N GLU A 217 -6.08 12.50 9.48
CA GLU A 217 -5.71 11.95 10.79
C GLU A 217 -5.34 10.47 10.74
N THR A 218 -6.04 9.65 9.93
CA THR A 218 -5.71 8.23 9.79
C THR A 218 -4.30 8.03 9.20
N ILE A 219 -3.92 8.83 8.20
CA ILE A 219 -2.59 8.80 7.59
C ILE A 219 -1.55 9.31 8.59
N ASP A 220 -1.81 10.43 9.26
CA ASP A 220 -0.87 11.07 10.18
C ASP A 220 -0.54 10.16 11.37
N ARG A 221 -1.55 9.48 11.92
CA ARG A 221 -1.37 8.48 12.99
C ARG A 221 -0.57 7.27 12.53
N ALA A 222 -0.78 6.79 11.30
CA ALA A 222 0.01 5.70 10.72
C ALA A 222 1.47 6.12 10.46
N ALA A 223 1.71 7.34 10.01
CA ALA A 223 3.07 7.88 9.88
C ALA A 223 3.75 8.02 11.26
N GLY A 224 3.00 8.47 12.27
CA GLY A 224 3.45 8.53 13.66
C GLY A 224 3.78 7.15 14.24
N TYR A 225 3.01 6.13 13.89
CA TYR A 225 3.27 4.73 14.27
C TYR A 225 4.62 4.21 13.77
N LEU A 226 4.94 4.47 12.49
CA LEU A 226 6.24 4.09 11.92
C LEU A 226 7.41 4.78 12.65
N ARG A 227 7.19 6.02 13.13
CA ARG A 227 8.20 6.74 13.92
C ARG A 227 8.33 6.16 15.32
N LEU A 228 7.20 5.84 15.96
CA LEU A 228 7.16 5.22 17.29
C LEU A 228 7.92 3.90 17.32
N THR A 229 7.83 3.12 16.23
CA THR A 229 8.47 1.81 16.08
C THR A 229 9.90 1.89 15.55
N GLN A 230 10.43 3.08 15.25
CA GLN A 230 11.83 3.22 14.87
C GLN A 230 12.77 3.07 16.09
N ASN A 231 13.72 2.16 15.99
CA ASN A 231 14.73 1.88 17.00
C ASN A 231 15.93 2.83 16.88
N PRO A 232 16.80 2.92 17.92
CA PRO A 232 17.98 3.79 17.90
C PRO A 232 18.98 3.52 16.77
N ASP A 233 19.03 2.27 16.28
CA ASP A 233 19.84 1.88 15.11
C ASP A 233 19.26 2.38 13.77
N GLY A 234 18.08 3.00 13.79
CA GLY A 234 17.36 3.52 12.63
C GLY A 234 16.40 2.51 11.97
N GLY A 235 16.43 1.24 12.37
CA GLY A 235 15.53 0.21 11.85
C GLY A 235 14.15 0.22 12.51
N ILE A 236 13.27 -0.67 12.08
CA ILE A 236 11.87 -0.75 12.55
C ILE A 236 11.65 -2.01 13.37
N ALA A 237 11.07 -1.82 14.55
CA ALA A 237 10.54 -2.84 15.43
C ALA A 237 9.36 -3.61 14.81
N TYR A 238 9.00 -4.76 15.38
CA TYR A 238 7.83 -5.50 14.92
C TYR A 238 6.50 -4.79 15.18
N SER A 239 6.30 -4.29 16.40
CA SER A 239 5.10 -3.54 16.77
C SER A 239 5.39 -2.49 17.85
N ALA A 240 4.40 -1.65 18.19
CA ALA A 240 4.55 -0.66 19.25
C ALA A 240 4.71 -1.31 20.64
N VAL A 241 4.04 -2.44 20.88
CA VAL A 241 4.11 -3.19 22.15
C VAL A 241 5.31 -4.11 22.21
N HIS A 242 5.61 -4.82 21.12
CA HIS A 242 6.71 -5.78 21.04
C HIS A 242 7.83 -5.23 20.17
N ARG A 243 8.54 -4.24 20.71
CA ARG A 243 9.54 -3.51 19.91
C ARG A 243 10.65 -4.44 19.39
N GLY A 244 11.32 -5.14 20.30
CA GLY A 244 12.37 -6.11 19.94
C GLY A 244 13.49 -5.51 19.07
N ALA A 245 14.24 -6.40 18.42
CA ALA A 245 15.26 -6.01 17.44
C ALA A 245 14.63 -5.49 16.14
N SER A 246 15.37 -4.63 15.45
CA SER A 246 14.98 -4.10 14.15
C SER A 246 14.88 -5.19 13.08
N ARG A 247 13.90 -5.05 12.17
CA ARG A 247 13.64 -6.00 11.08
C ARG A 247 13.85 -5.32 9.73
N PRO A 248 14.79 -5.78 8.87
CA PRO A 248 15.08 -5.14 7.59
C PRO A 248 13.89 -5.09 6.63
N ALA A 249 13.06 -6.14 6.58
CA ALA A 249 11.83 -6.16 5.79
C ALA A 249 10.85 -5.03 6.20
N LEU A 250 10.66 -4.80 7.51
CA LEU A 250 9.79 -3.74 8.01
C LEU A 250 10.41 -2.35 7.80
N ALA A 251 11.74 -2.24 7.91
CA ALA A 251 12.45 -1.01 7.60
C ALA A 251 12.28 -0.59 6.14
N ALA A 252 12.36 -1.53 5.19
CA ALA A 252 12.10 -1.28 3.78
C ALA A 252 10.65 -0.81 3.56
N ALA A 253 9.68 -1.47 4.21
CA ALA A 253 8.27 -1.12 4.13
C ALA A 253 7.96 0.29 4.68
N ALA A 254 8.52 0.63 5.84
CA ALA A 254 8.39 1.96 6.43
C ALA A 254 9.04 3.03 5.54
N LEU A 255 10.23 2.75 4.99
CA LEU A 255 10.91 3.68 4.08
C LEU A 255 10.08 3.94 2.83
N ALA A 256 9.52 2.90 2.21
CA ALA A 256 8.64 3.07 1.05
C ALA A 256 7.40 3.91 1.38
N CYS A 257 6.79 3.67 2.56
CA CYS A 257 5.63 4.43 3.02
C CYS A 257 5.95 5.91 3.33
N TRP A 258 7.11 6.23 3.89
CA TRP A 258 7.49 7.63 4.12
C TRP A 258 7.99 8.33 2.87
N ALA A 259 8.80 7.65 2.05
CA ALA A 259 9.35 8.22 0.82
C ALA A 259 8.22 8.70 -0.09
N SER A 260 7.18 7.88 -0.24
CA SER A 260 6.07 8.28 -1.09
C SER A 260 5.17 9.35 -0.42
N LEU A 261 5.19 9.55 0.91
CA LEU A 261 4.35 10.56 1.59
C LEU A 261 4.73 12.00 1.20
N GLY A 262 5.85 12.20 0.49
CA GLY A 262 6.24 13.48 -0.11
C GLY A 262 6.70 14.56 0.88
N HIS A 263 6.39 14.40 2.16
CA HIS A 263 6.68 15.40 3.20
C HIS A 263 8.03 15.20 3.91
N TYR A 264 8.75 14.12 3.61
CA TYR A 264 9.85 13.66 4.46
C TYR A 264 11.17 13.40 3.71
N ASP A 265 11.25 13.73 2.43
CA ASP A 265 12.52 13.71 1.71
C ASP A 265 13.22 15.07 1.85
N ARG A 266 14.36 15.10 2.57
CA ARG A 266 15.20 16.32 2.66
C ARG A 266 15.65 16.80 1.28
N LYS A 267 15.84 15.92 0.30
CA LYS A 267 16.21 16.30 -1.07
C LYS A 267 15.07 16.98 -1.82
N ALA A 268 13.82 16.69 -1.47
CA ALA A 268 12.62 17.34 -1.98
C ALA A 268 12.17 18.55 -1.12
N GLY A 269 13.00 19.00 -0.17
CA GLY A 269 12.72 20.15 0.70
C GLY A 269 11.92 19.83 1.97
N GLY A 270 11.76 18.55 2.31
CA GLY A 270 11.19 18.13 3.59
C GLY A 270 12.09 18.49 4.77
N ASP A 271 11.50 19.00 5.84
CA ASP A 271 12.18 19.29 7.10
C ASP A 271 11.43 18.62 8.27
N GLY A 272 12.11 18.46 9.41
CA GLY A 272 11.52 17.90 10.63
C GLY A 272 11.89 16.44 10.94
N PRO A 273 11.37 15.90 12.06
CA PRO A 273 11.82 14.65 12.67
C PRO A 273 11.57 13.41 11.80
N GLU A 274 10.61 13.46 10.89
CA GLU A 274 10.30 12.39 9.95
C GLU A 274 11.35 12.29 8.83
N ALA A 275 11.90 13.42 8.39
CA ALA A 275 12.98 13.42 7.40
C ALA A 275 14.28 12.81 7.95
N ASP A 276 14.55 13.05 9.24
CA ASP A 276 15.61 12.34 9.97
C ASP A 276 15.32 10.85 10.11
N SER A 277 14.06 10.49 10.32
CA SER A 277 13.65 9.09 10.43
C SER A 277 13.88 8.34 9.11
N VAL A 278 13.56 8.97 7.96
CA VAL A 278 13.86 8.45 6.61
C VAL A 278 15.37 8.29 6.41
N ALA A 279 16.18 9.29 6.75
CA ALA A 279 17.63 9.22 6.60
C ALA A 279 18.26 8.11 7.47
N ARG A 280 17.77 7.92 8.70
CA ARG A 280 18.19 6.83 9.58
C ARG A 280 17.80 5.46 9.02
N LEU A 281 16.59 5.30 8.50
CA LEU A 281 16.16 4.05 7.84
C LEU A 281 17.04 3.72 6.66
N TRP A 282 17.32 4.72 5.80
CA TRP A 282 18.16 4.51 4.63
C TRP A 282 19.57 4.06 5.03
N ARG A 283 20.15 4.66 6.07
CA ARG A 283 21.44 4.24 6.62
C ARG A 283 21.40 2.80 7.14
N TYR A 284 20.37 2.44 7.91
CA TYR A 284 20.17 1.11 8.45
C TYR A 284 20.09 0.06 7.33
N LEU A 285 19.27 0.31 6.29
CA LEU A 285 19.07 -0.62 5.18
C LEU A 285 20.35 -0.85 4.36
N LYS A 286 21.22 0.14 4.24
CA LYS A 286 22.53 -0.03 3.58
C LYS A 286 23.48 -0.96 4.33
N THR A 287 23.24 -1.22 5.62
CA THR A 287 24.12 -2.06 6.46
C THR A 287 23.49 -3.39 6.88
N ALA A 288 22.16 -3.45 7.01
CA ALA A 288 21.44 -4.56 7.66
C ALA A 288 20.56 -5.39 6.69
N ALA A 289 20.66 -5.17 5.38
CA ALA A 289 19.85 -5.86 4.37
C ALA A 289 20.67 -6.91 3.59
N LYS A 290 21.43 -7.77 4.28
CA LYS A 290 22.07 -8.91 3.60
C LYS A 290 21.04 -10.02 3.41
N ASP A 291 21.25 -10.89 2.42
CA ASP A 291 20.33 -11.99 2.08
C ASP A 291 19.94 -12.85 3.29
N GLU A 292 20.86 -13.10 4.22
CA GLU A 292 20.60 -13.85 5.45
C GLU A 292 19.62 -13.13 6.40
N ASP A 293 19.68 -11.80 6.45
CA ASP A 293 18.85 -10.97 7.34
C ASP A 293 17.38 -10.87 6.87
N VAL A 294 17.11 -11.25 5.61
CA VAL A 294 15.78 -11.21 4.99
C VAL A 294 15.28 -12.60 4.58
N LYS A 295 15.94 -13.67 5.03
CA LYS A 295 15.55 -15.05 4.73
C LYS A 295 14.09 -15.30 5.14
N GLY A 296 13.29 -15.83 4.20
CA GLY A 296 11.85 -16.05 4.37
C GLY A 296 10.97 -14.82 4.11
N HIS A 297 11.57 -13.66 3.83
CA HIS A 297 10.88 -12.40 3.51
C HIS A 297 11.56 -11.65 2.35
N TYR A 298 12.31 -12.35 1.49
CA TYR A 298 13.13 -11.77 0.43
C TYR A 298 12.29 -10.92 -0.54
N PHE A 299 11.23 -11.49 -1.08
CA PHE A 299 10.35 -10.79 -2.02
C PHE A 299 9.58 -9.67 -1.33
N TYR A 300 9.12 -9.87 -0.09
CA TYR A 300 8.47 -8.79 0.67
C TYR A 300 9.43 -7.60 0.85
N HIS A 301 10.66 -7.87 1.30
CA HIS A 301 11.68 -6.85 1.50
C HIS A 301 11.96 -6.08 0.20
N HIS A 302 12.19 -6.79 -0.91
CA HIS A 302 12.52 -6.16 -2.19
C HIS A 302 11.31 -5.52 -2.90
N PHE A 303 10.08 -5.96 -2.61
CA PHE A 303 8.87 -5.27 -3.05
C PHE A 303 8.87 -3.83 -2.53
N TYR A 304 9.14 -3.61 -1.24
CA TYR A 304 9.18 -2.26 -0.67
C TYR A 304 10.50 -1.53 -0.93
N LEU A 305 11.65 -2.21 -0.84
CA LEU A 305 12.95 -1.57 -1.04
C LEU A 305 13.08 -1.03 -2.47
N SER A 306 12.56 -1.75 -3.48
CA SER A 306 12.54 -1.26 -4.86
C SER A 306 11.73 0.02 -5.02
N GLN A 307 10.57 0.14 -4.37
CA GLN A 307 9.76 1.35 -4.39
C GLN A 307 10.46 2.52 -3.69
N ALA A 308 11.05 2.26 -2.52
CA ALA A 308 11.78 3.26 -1.76
C ALA A 308 12.98 3.81 -2.55
N THR A 309 13.81 2.92 -3.08
CA THR A 309 14.97 3.31 -3.90
C THR A 309 14.56 3.97 -5.20
N TRP A 310 13.45 3.52 -5.81
CA TRP A 310 12.88 4.17 -6.97
C TRP A 310 12.54 5.62 -6.66
N VAL A 311 11.76 5.91 -5.61
CA VAL A 311 11.40 7.29 -5.23
C VAL A 311 12.63 8.13 -4.89
N LEU A 312 13.58 7.61 -4.12
CA LEU A 312 14.82 8.32 -3.76
C LEU A 312 15.73 8.61 -4.97
N GLY A 313 15.65 7.76 -6.00
CA GLY A 313 16.31 7.93 -7.29
C GLY A 313 17.84 8.02 -7.25
N GLY A 314 18.39 8.56 -8.34
CA GLY A 314 19.84 8.73 -8.52
C GLY A 314 20.63 7.43 -8.44
N LYS A 315 21.89 7.53 -7.98
CA LYS A 315 22.83 6.40 -7.92
C LYS A 315 22.31 5.22 -7.09
N ASP A 316 21.59 5.51 -6.01
CA ASP A 316 21.03 4.49 -5.12
C ASP A 316 20.03 3.58 -5.88
N TRP A 317 19.21 4.16 -6.78
CA TRP A 317 18.34 3.39 -7.66
C TRP A 317 19.11 2.60 -8.72
N ASP A 318 20.07 3.23 -9.39
CA ASP A 318 20.81 2.60 -10.49
C ASP A 318 21.61 1.37 -10.01
N ASP A 319 22.29 1.51 -8.87
CA ASP A 319 23.02 0.41 -8.24
C ASP A 319 22.06 -0.72 -7.81
N TYR A 320 20.93 -0.37 -7.18
CA TYR A 320 19.92 -1.33 -6.74
C TYR A 320 19.34 -2.11 -7.92
N LEU A 321 18.84 -1.41 -8.95
CA LEU A 321 18.21 -2.04 -10.11
C LEU A 321 19.19 -2.96 -10.83
N LYS A 322 20.45 -2.54 -10.99
CA LYS A 322 21.50 -3.37 -11.61
C LYS A 322 21.74 -4.65 -10.82
N ALA A 323 21.92 -4.56 -9.50
CA ALA A 323 22.13 -5.72 -8.64
C ALA A 323 20.92 -6.65 -8.63
N MET A 324 19.72 -6.07 -8.48
CA MET A 324 18.45 -6.79 -8.38
C MET A 324 18.06 -7.46 -9.70
N SER A 325 18.29 -6.81 -10.84
CA SER A 325 18.04 -7.43 -12.16
C SER A 325 18.91 -8.67 -12.35
N ARG A 326 20.20 -8.60 -11.99
CA ARG A 326 21.11 -9.76 -12.07
C ARG A 326 20.65 -10.90 -11.17
N ASP A 327 20.28 -10.58 -9.92
CA ASP A 327 19.84 -11.58 -8.95
C ASP A 327 18.52 -12.26 -9.39
N LEU A 328 17.50 -11.48 -9.77
CA LEU A 328 16.22 -12.03 -10.21
C LEU A 328 16.37 -12.88 -11.48
N LEU A 329 17.23 -12.48 -12.42
CA LEU A 329 17.52 -13.31 -13.60
C LEU A 329 18.16 -14.65 -13.24
N ALA A 330 19.04 -14.68 -12.23
CA ALA A 330 19.67 -15.90 -11.76
C ALA A 330 18.69 -16.81 -10.97
N ARG A 331 17.67 -16.24 -10.34
CA ARG A 331 16.66 -16.97 -9.55
C ARG A 331 15.47 -17.46 -10.36
N GLN A 332 15.28 -16.99 -11.58
CA GLN A 332 14.11 -17.38 -12.38
C GLN A 332 14.21 -18.85 -12.78
N ALA A 333 13.17 -19.62 -12.48
CA ALA A 333 13.06 -21.01 -12.92
C ALA A 333 12.84 -21.11 -14.43
N ALA A 334 13.12 -22.28 -15.01
CA ALA A 334 12.99 -22.52 -16.45
C ALA A 334 11.57 -22.30 -17.00
N ASN A 335 10.54 -22.48 -16.17
CA ASN A 335 9.15 -22.21 -16.49
C ASN A 335 8.73 -20.74 -16.31
N GLY A 336 9.68 -19.84 -16.04
CA GLY A 336 9.45 -18.40 -15.93
C GLY A 336 9.08 -17.90 -14.53
N THR A 337 9.02 -18.76 -13.51
CA THR A 337 8.56 -18.38 -12.17
C THR A 337 9.69 -18.02 -11.21
N TRP A 338 9.31 -17.40 -10.09
CA TRP A 338 10.16 -17.23 -8.91
C TRP A 338 9.51 -17.89 -7.69
N ALA A 339 10.30 -18.62 -6.90
CA ALA A 339 9.85 -19.27 -5.67
C ALA A 339 9.66 -18.22 -4.55
N GLY A 340 8.44 -17.72 -4.41
CA GLY A 340 8.13 -16.61 -3.50
C GLY A 340 8.08 -16.99 -2.02
N ASP A 341 9.23 -17.16 -1.37
CA ASP A 341 9.37 -17.25 0.10
C ASP A 341 8.40 -18.23 0.79
N ASP A 342 8.26 -19.45 0.27
CA ASP A 342 7.29 -20.46 0.73
C ASP A 342 5.79 -20.07 0.60
N VAL A 343 5.47 -18.83 0.24
CA VAL A 343 4.11 -18.36 -0.12
C VAL A 343 3.69 -18.95 -1.46
N GLY A 344 4.60 -18.94 -2.42
CA GLY A 344 4.45 -19.64 -3.69
C GLY A 344 4.77 -18.82 -4.96
N PRO A 345 4.68 -19.45 -6.13
CA PRO A 345 5.20 -18.91 -7.39
C PRO A 345 4.40 -17.71 -7.88
N THR A 346 3.10 -17.61 -7.59
CA THR A 346 2.31 -16.43 -7.96
C THR A 346 2.80 -15.20 -7.21
N TYR A 347 3.05 -15.33 -5.91
CA TYR A 347 3.60 -14.26 -5.08
C TYR A 347 4.98 -13.81 -5.56
N GLY A 348 5.92 -14.76 -5.68
CA GLY A 348 7.28 -14.47 -6.11
C GLY A 348 7.35 -13.88 -7.53
N THR A 349 6.58 -14.45 -8.46
CA THR A 349 6.57 -13.99 -9.86
C THR A 349 5.94 -12.61 -10.00
N ALA A 350 4.84 -12.34 -9.30
CA ALA A 350 4.21 -11.01 -9.32
C ALA A 350 5.18 -9.93 -8.81
N ILE A 351 5.83 -10.17 -7.67
CA ILE A 351 6.78 -9.21 -7.10
C ILE A 351 8.03 -9.05 -7.98
N ALA A 352 8.61 -10.13 -8.49
CA ALA A 352 9.75 -10.05 -9.41
C ALA A 352 9.42 -9.23 -10.65
N CYS A 353 8.27 -9.48 -11.28
CA CYS A 353 7.81 -8.72 -12.43
C CYS A 353 7.57 -7.26 -12.08
N LEU A 354 7.00 -6.96 -10.91
CA LEU A 354 6.82 -5.58 -10.46
C LEU A 354 8.15 -4.84 -10.34
N ILE A 355 9.12 -5.41 -9.64
CA ILE A 355 10.45 -4.80 -9.44
C ILE A 355 11.12 -4.50 -10.78
N LEU A 356 11.15 -5.48 -11.69
CA LEU A 356 11.80 -5.35 -12.99
C LEU A 356 11.10 -4.35 -13.93
N GLN A 357 9.80 -4.11 -13.74
CA GLN A 357 8.99 -3.20 -14.56
C GLN A 357 8.90 -1.77 -13.98
N LEU A 358 9.33 -1.52 -12.74
CA LEU A 358 9.36 -0.16 -12.17
C LEU A 358 9.96 0.93 -13.10
N PRO A 359 11.07 0.69 -13.83
CA PRO A 359 11.63 1.69 -14.74
C PRO A 359 10.71 2.12 -15.89
N LEU A 360 9.64 1.36 -16.18
CA LEU A 360 8.68 1.69 -17.23
C LEU A 360 7.73 2.83 -16.83
N GLY A 361 7.57 3.09 -15.52
CA GLY A 361 6.79 4.23 -15.04
C GLY A 361 5.27 4.13 -15.26
N HIS A 362 4.73 2.93 -15.53
CA HIS A 362 3.31 2.72 -15.82
C HIS A 362 2.39 2.71 -14.58
N LEU A 363 2.94 2.62 -13.37
CA LEU A 363 2.16 2.53 -12.13
C LEU A 363 2.14 3.89 -11.40
N PRO A 364 0.97 4.56 -11.29
CA PRO A 364 0.83 5.81 -10.55
C PRO A 364 1.37 5.79 -9.11
N PHE A 365 1.24 4.69 -8.36
CA PHE A 365 1.78 4.60 -6.99
C PHE A 365 3.31 4.68 -6.95
N ALA A 366 3.96 4.37 -8.07
CA ALA A 366 5.41 4.44 -8.23
C ALA A 366 5.82 5.70 -8.99
N GLN A 367 4.96 6.70 -9.22
CA GLN A 367 5.44 7.96 -9.81
C GLN A 367 6.32 8.72 -8.82
N ARG A 368 7.45 9.25 -9.33
CA ARG A 368 8.42 10.06 -8.58
C ARG A 368 7.90 11.46 -8.37
#